data_AF-A0A8J3RRG0-F1
#
_entry.id   AF-A0A8J3RRG0-F1
#
_cell.length_a   1.000
_cell.length_b   1.000
_cell.length_c   1.000
_cell.angle_alpha   90.00
_cell.angle_beta   90.00
_cell.angle_gamma   90.00
#
_symmetry.space_group_name_H-M   'P 1'
#
loop_
_entity.id
_entity.type
_entity.pdbx_description
1 polymer ?
#
loop_
_entity_poly.entity_id
_entity_poly.type
_entity_poly.pdbx_seq_one_letter_code
_entity_poly.pdbx_strand_id
1 'polypeptide(L)'
;MTSASAARPARPSFARQAYAVLCVLLLGAVVIQFYFAAFGVFTVPENDSQFIMHRINGSGAIPILTLLATIMAAIAKAPGRLIGFTLLPFGLIIVQILWFILAGITGSSEEQTNVAGQAILGLHAVNGLVILWVCIVLVRRARAHAEAGLAPASSAAPGTSGVSVEPSWDGSEASRVVPLPERAQVSADSPQFPPDQR
;
A
#
# COMPACT_ATOMS: atom_id res chain seq x y z
N MET A 1 33.26 -40.62 -7.64
CA MET A 1 33.16 -39.18 -7.34
C MET A 1 32.01 -38.60 -8.14
N THR A 2 30.80 -38.59 -7.57
CA THR A 2 29.61 -37.99 -8.19
C THR A 2 29.56 -36.52 -7.80
N SER A 3 29.79 -35.64 -8.77
CA SER A 3 29.64 -34.19 -8.57
C SER A 3 28.16 -33.88 -8.39
N ALA A 4 27.77 -33.46 -7.18
CA ALA A 4 26.44 -32.94 -6.92
C ALA A 4 26.27 -31.62 -7.71
N SER A 5 25.43 -31.67 -8.75
CA SER A 5 25.02 -30.48 -9.49
C SER A 5 24.21 -29.59 -8.55
N ALA A 6 24.81 -28.46 -8.12
CA ALA A 6 24.14 -27.49 -7.27
C ALA A 6 22.90 -26.95 -8.01
N ALA A 7 21.71 -27.21 -7.46
CA ALA A 7 20.45 -26.78 -8.05
C ALA A 7 20.44 -25.26 -8.22
N ARG A 8 20.26 -24.80 -9.47
CA ARG A 8 20.17 -23.38 -9.79
C ARG A 8 18.94 -22.79 -9.08
N PRO A 9 19.07 -21.67 -8.33
CA PRO A 9 17.93 -21.06 -7.66
C PRO A 9 16.85 -20.71 -8.69
N ALA A 10 15.60 -21.02 -8.36
CA ALA A 10 14.46 -20.58 -9.15
C ALA A 10 14.51 -19.05 -9.32
N ARG A 11 14.11 -18.55 -10.49
CA ARG A 11 13.98 -17.10 -10.75
C ARG A 11 12.50 -16.77 -10.85
N PRO A 12 12.05 -15.63 -10.31
CA PRO A 12 10.65 -15.26 -10.41
C PRO A 12 10.34 -14.92 -11.86
N SER A 13 9.10 -15.14 -12.29
CA SER A 13 8.70 -14.82 -13.66
C SER A 13 8.87 -13.32 -13.93
N PHE A 14 9.26 -12.97 -15.15
CA PHE A 14 9.45 -11.59 -15.59
C PHE A 14 8.25 -10.69 -15.25
N ALA A 15 7.03 -11.19 -15.47
CA ALA A 15 5.81 -10.44 -15.17
C ALA A 15 5.64 -10.07 -13.68
N ARG A 16 6.01 -10.99 -12.77
CA ARG A 16 5.95 -10.73 -11.33
C ARG A 16 6.97 -9.68 -10.89
N GLN A 17 8.18 -9.73 -11.47
CA GLN A 17 9.21 -8.71 -11.23
C GLN A 17 8.80 -7.36 -11.80
N ALA A 18 8.32 -7.31 -13.04
CA ALA A 18 7.86 -6.09 -13.68
C ALA A 18 6.72 -5.43 -12.90
N TYR A 19 5.75 -6.21 -12.39
CA TYR A 19 4.71 -5.71 -11.50
C TYR A 19 5.30 -5.08 -10.22
N ALA A 20 6.22 -5.78 -9.54
CA ALA A 20 6.85 -5.25 -8.33
C ALA A 20 7.64 -3.95 -8.59
N VAL A 21 8.37 -3.87 -9.72
CA VAL A 21 9.09 -2.66 -10.14
C VAL A 21 8.11 -1.52 -10.41
N LEU A 22 7.01 -1.77 -11.13
CA LEU A 22 5.98 -0.75 -11.38
C LEU A 22 5.36 -0.22 -10.08
N CYS A 23 5.11 -1.08 -9.08
CA CYS A 23 4.65 -0.61 -7.78
C CYS A 23 5.67 0.29 -7.07
N VAL A 24 6.97 0.01 -7.20
CA VAL A 24 8.04 0.86 -6.65
C VAL A 24 8.10 2.19 -7.40
N LEU A 25 8.02 2.17 -8.73
CA LEU A 25 7.99 3.38 -9.54
C LEU A 25 6.76 4.23 -9.23
N LEU A 26 5.59 3.61 -9.05
CA LEU A 26 4.37 4.30 -8.65
C LEU A 26 4.53 4.97 -7.27
N LEU A 27 5.08 4.26 -6.27
CA LEU A 27 5.40 4.85 -4.97
C LEU A 27 6.37 6.03 -5.12
N GLY A 28 7.43 5.87 -5.92
CA GLY A 28 8.39 6.94 -6.21
C GLY A 28 7.72 8.16 -6.85
N ALA A 29 6.85 7.97 -7.83
CA ALA A 29 6.09 9.04 -8.46
C ALA A 29 5.18 9.78 -7.47
N VAL A 30 4.56 9.05 -6.53
CA VAL A 30 3.75 9.67 -5.46
C VAL A 30 4.62 10.45 -4.48
N VAL A 31 5.79 9.94 -4.08
CA VAL A 31 6.72 10.71 -3.22
C VAL A 31 7.19 11.98 -3.93
N ILE A 32 7.54 11.88 -5.21
CA ILE A 32 7.91 13.03 -6.05
C ILE A 32 6.75 14.03 -6.17
N GLN A 33 5.50 13.56 -6.21
CA GLN A 33 4.32 14.44 -6.22
C GLN A 33 4.26 15.37 -5.00
N PHE A 34 4.55 14.83 -3.80
CA PHE A 34 4.63 15.63 -2.58
C PHE A 34 5.77 16.62 -2.63
N TYR A 35 6.93 16.21 -3.15
CA TYR A 35 8.05 17.13 -3.37
C TYR A 35 7.66 18.27 -4.32
N PHE A 36 7.01 17.99 -5.45
CA PHE A 36 6.54 19.04 -6.37
C PHE A 36 5.47 19.94 -5.75
N ALA A 37 4.59 19.41 -4.90
CA ALA A 37 3.63 20.22 -4.15
C ALA A 37 4.35 21.18 -3.20
N ALA A 38 5.28 20.66 -2.40
CA ALA A 38 6.07 21.46 -1.46
C ALA A 38 6.92 22.51 -2.18
N PHE A 39 7.60 22.10 -3.26
CA PHE A 39 8.39 23.01 -4.10
C PHE A 39 7.54 24.18 -4.61
N GLY A 40 6.32 23.89 -5.09
CA GLY A 40 5.40 24.93 -5.53
C GLY A 40 5.02 25.90 -4.39
N VAL A 41 4.66 25.38 -3.21
CA VAL A 41 4.29 26.21 -2.04
C VAL A 41 5.44 27.10 -1.56
N PHE A 42 6.68 26.63 -1.63
CA PHE A 42 7.85 27.37 -1.15
C PHE A 42 8.52 28.26 -2.22
N THR A 43 7.98 28.33 -3.44
CA THR A 43 8.52 29.19 -4.51
C THR A 43 7.91 30.59 -4.44
N VAL A 44 8.75 31.62 -4.61
CA VAL A 44 8.37 33.05 -4.57
C VAL A 44 8.80 33.75 -5.87
N PRO A 45 7.97 34.62 -6.48
CA PRO A 45 6.59 34.96 -6.10
C PRO A 45 5.60 33.83 -6.40
N GLU A 46 4.58 33.71 -5.55
CA GLU A 46 3.56 32.67 -5.67
C GLU A 46 2.73 32.87 -6.94
N ASN A 47 2.72 31.87 -7.83
CA ASN A 47 1.88 31.87 -9.03
C ASN A 47 1.63 30.44 -9.54
N ASP A 48 0.58 30.22 -10.31
CA ASP A 48 0.15 28.87 -10.73
C ASP A 48 1.19 28.06 -11.52
N SER A 49 2.16 28.72 -12.16
CA SER A 49 3.18 28.03 -12.96
C SER A 49 4.12 27.17 -12.09
N GLN A 50 4.29 27.51 -10.81
CA GLN A 50 5.16 26.76 -9.89
C GLN A 50 4.64 25.34 -9.58
N PHE A 51 3.34 25.10 -9.80
CA PHE A 51 2.71 23.79 -9.63
C PHE A 51 2.63 22.97 -10.92
N ILE A 52 3.25 23.42 -12.03
CA ILE A 52 3.15 22.73 -13.32
C ILE A 52 3.66 21.28 -13.25
N MET A 53 4.77 21.05 -12.55
CA MET A 53 5.33 19.70 -12.38
C MET A 53 4.44 18.82 -11.51
N HIS A 54 3.82 19.39 -10.47
CA HIS A 54 2.82 18.70 -9.66
C HIS A 54 1.62 18.29 -10.52
N ARG A 55 1.10 19.19 -11.37
CA ARG A 55 0.00 18.86 -12.28
C ARG A 55 0.37 17.76 -13.26
N ILE A 56 1.50 17.89 -13.97
CA ILE A 56 1.94 16.91 -14.99
C ILE A 56 2.12 15.52 -14.37
N ASN A 57 2.77 15.42 -13.22
CA ASN A 57 3.00 14.13 -12.57
C ASN A 57 1.69 13.54 -12.01
N GLY A 58 0.83 14.37 -11.41
CA GLY A 58 -0.45 13.96 -10.84
C GLY A 58 -1.50 13.54 -11.85
N SER A 59 -1.58 14.20 -13.01
CA SER A 59 -2.57 13.89 -14.06
C SER A 59 -2.04 12.96 -15.16
N GLY A 60 -0.71 12.83 -15.29
CA GLY A 60 -0.06 11.98 -16.29
C GLY A 60 0.59 10.74 -15.67
N ALA A 61 1.75 10.94 -15.03
CA ALA A 61 2.63 9.83 -14.63
C ALA A 61 1.97 8.86 -13.65
N ILE A 62 1.33 9.35 -12.58
CA ILE A 62 0.72 8.49 -11.56
C ILE A 62 -0.45 7.66 -12.12
N PRO A 63 -1.44 8.25 -12.85
CA PRO A 63 -2.49 7.47 -13.52
C PRO A 63 -1.94 6.41 -14.47
N ILE A 64 -0.98 6.77 -15.34
CA ILE A 64 -0.38 5.85 -16.30
C ILE A 64 0.32 4.69 -15.58
N LEU A 65 1.16 4.98 -14.59
CA LEU A 65 1.84 3.95 -13.80
C LEU A 65 0.85 3.05 -13.05
N THR A 66 -0.24 3.61 -12.54
CA THR A 66 -1.28 2.83 -11.85
C THR A 66 -1.97 1.84 -12.80
N LEU A 67 -2.32 2.29 -14.00
CA LEU A 67 -2.93 1.43 -15.02
C LEU A 67 -1.95 0.36 -15.51
N LEU A 68 -0.70 0.72 -15.79
CA LEU A 68 0.34 -0.23 -16.17
C LEU A 68 0.59 -1.27 -15.07
N ALA A 69 0.67 -0.85 -13.80
CA ALA A 69 0.82 -1.75 -12.66
C ALA A 69 -0.38 -2.70 -12.55
N THR A 70 -1.60 -2.20 -12.78
CA THR A 70 -2.83 -3.02 -12.74
C THR A 70 -2.84 -4.08 -13.85
N ILE A 71 -2.49 -3.69 -15.08
CA ILE A 71 -2.35 -4.62 -16.21
C ILE A 71 -1.28 -5.67 -15.91
N MET A 72 -0.12 -5.24 -15.39
CA MET A 72 0.94 -6.17 -15.03
C MET A 72 0.57 -7.08 -13.86
N ALA A 73 -0.24 -6.65 -12.90
CA ALA A 73 -0.78 -7.50 -11.85
C ALA A 73 -1.64 -8.63 -12.45
N ALA A 74 -2.48 -8.32 -13.44
CA ALA A 74 -3.27 -9.32 -14.16
C ALA A 74 -2.39 -10.30 -14.96
N ILE A 75 -1.41 -9.80 -15.72
CA ILE A 75 -0.46 -10.64 -16.48
C ILE A 75 0.38 -11.51 -15.54
N ALA A 76 0.78 -10.99 -14.38
CA ALA A 76 1.50 -11.71 -13.34
C ALA A 76 0.64 -12.72 -12.55
N LYS A 77 -0.64 -12.88 -12.92
CA LYS A 77 -1.62 -13.75 -12.26
C LYS A 77 -1.69 -13.47 -10.75
N ALA A 78 -1.68 -12.19 -10.38
CA ALA A 78 -1.90 -11.77 -9.01
C ALA A 78 -3.32 -12.16 -8.54
N PRO A 79 -3.53 -12.37 -7.24
CA PRO A 79 -4.88 -12.58 -6.72
C PRO A 79 -5.80 -11.41 -7.11
N GLY A 80 -7.07 -11.69 -7.45
CA GLY A 80 -8.02 -10.65 -7.90
C GLY A 80 -8.16 -9.47 -6.94
N ARG A 81 -8.09 -9.73 -5.62
CA ARG A 81 -8.08 -8.69 -4.59
C ARG A 81 -6.86 -7.77 -4.70
N LEU A 82 -5.69 -8.28 -5.09
CA LEU A 82 -4.49 -7.48 -5.30
C LEU A 82 -4.56 -6.67 -6.59
N ILE A 83 -5.16 -7.22 -7.66
CA ILE A 83 -5.42 -6.48 -8.91
C ILE A 83 -6.35 -5.30 -8.62
N GLY A 84 -7.49 -5.54 -7.96
CA GLY A 84 -8.43 -4.48 -7.58
C GLY A 84 -7.79 -3.43 -6.65
N PHE A 85 -6.97 -3.88 -5.68
CA PHE A 85 -6.23 -2.95 -4.82
C PHE A 85 -5.16 -2.14 -5.57
N THR A 86 -4.61 -2.66 -6.67
CA THR A 86 -3.65 -1.94 -7.53
C THR A 86 -4.33 -0.81 -8.31
N LEU A 87 -5.63 -0.95 -8.62
CA LEU A 87 -6.40 0.10 -9.28
C LEU A 87 -6.84 1.22 -8.33
N LEU A 88 -6.75 1.00 -7.01
CA LEU A 88 -7.23 1.94 -5.99
C LEU A 88 -6.63 3.35 -6.10
N PRO A 89 -5.33 3.56 -6.35
CA PRO A 89 -4.78 4.91 -6.54
C PRO A 89 -5.47 5.69 -7.66
N PHE A 90 -5.86 5.02 -8.76
CA PHE A 90 -6.57 5.66 -9.86
C PHE A 90 -7.97 6.10 -9.43
N GLY A 91 -8.70 5.24 -8.71
CA GLY A 91 -9.99 5.62 -8.12
C GLY A 91 -9.87 6.79 -7.15
N LEU A 92 -8.83 6.82 -6.31
CA LEU A 92 -8.58 7.92 -5.40
C LEU A 92 -8.21 9.22 -6.12
N ILE A 93 -7.60 9.17 -7.31
CA ILE A 93 -7.36 10.36 -8.15
C ILE A 93 -8.69 10.92 -8.67
N ILE A 94 -9.61 10.06 -9.10
CA ILE A 94 -10.96 10.49 -9.51
C ILE A 94 -11.67 11.20 -8.37
N VAL A 95 -11.57 10.67 -7.14
CA VAL A 95 -12.13 11.32 -5.94
C VAL A 95 -11.56 12.73 -5.74
N GLN A 96 -10.26 12.96 -6.03
CA GLN A 96 -9.69 14.31 -5.95
C GLN A 96 -10.32 15.26 -6.96
N ILE A 97 -10.56 14.80 -8.19
CA ILE A 97 -11.24 15.60 -9.24
C ILE A 97 -12.63 16.01 -8.76
N LEU A 98 -13.36 15.11 -8.09
CA LEU A 98 -14.66 15.41 -7.52
C LEU A 98 -14.58 16.51 -6.43
N TRP A 99 -13.52 16.53 -5.61
CA TRP A 99 -13.30 17.62 -4.64
C TRP A 99 -13.06 18.97 -5.31
N PHE A 100 -12.30 19.02 -6.41
CA PHE A 100 -12.13 20.26 -7.17
C PHE A 100 -13.46 20.76 -7.75
N ILE A 101 -14.28 19.86 -8.32
CA ILE A 101 -15.63 20.22 -8.83
C ILE A 101 -16.50 20.75 -7.69
N LEU A 102 -16.51 20.07 -6.53
CA LEU A 102 -17.31 20.46 -5.39
C LEU A 102 -16.86 21.82 -4.81
N ALA A 103 -15.56 22.07 -4.74
CA ALA A 103 -15.02 23.38 -4.34
C ALA A 103 -15.47 24.47 -5.33
N GLY A 104 -15.51 24.18 -6.63
CA GLY A 104 -16.03 25.09 -7.66
C GLY A 104 -17.48 25.52 -7.42
N ILE A 105 -18.33 24.60 -6.95
CA ILE A 105 -19.74 24.89 -6.62
C ILE A 105 -19.87 25.92 -5.48
N THR A 106 -18.86 26.05 -4.62
CA THR A 106 -18.82 27.07 -3.56
C THR A 106 -18.49 28.47 -4.07
N GLY A 107 -18.25 28.64 -5.37
CA GLY A 107 -17.76 29.89 -5.97
C GLY A 107 -16.24 30.08 -5.84
N SER A 108 -15.49 29.00 -5.56
CA SER A 108 -14.02 29.04 -5.62
C SER A 108 -13.53 28.79 -7.05
N SER A 109 -12.52 29.52 -7.48
CA SER A 109 -11.79 29.32 -8.73
C SER A 109 -10.29 29.13 -8.47
N GLU A 110 -9.51 28.92 -9.53
CA GLU A 110 -8.04 28.90 -9.44
C GLU A 110 -7.49 30.27 -8.99
N GLU A 111 -8.13 31.37 -9.39
CA GLU A 111 -7.68 32.73 -9.07
C GLU A 111 -8.16 33.23 -7.70
N GLN A 112 -9.27 32.69 -7.21
CA GLN A 112 -9.90 33.14 -5.97
C GLN A 112 -10.58 31.99 -5.24
N THR A 113 -10.06 31.63 -4.07
CA THR A 113 -10.67 30.63 -3.20
C THR A 113 -11.35 31.29 -2.00
N ASN A 114 -12.41 30.64 -1.47
CA ASN A 114 -13.07 31.05 -0.23
C ASN A 114 -12.86 30.00 0.87
N VAL A 115 -13.23 30.31 2.12
CA VAL A 115 -13.00 29.40 3.27
C VAL A 115 -13.60 28.01 3.06
N ALA A 116 -14.81 27.93 2.47
CA ALA A 116 -15.46 26.64 2.21
C ALA A 116 -14.73 25.84 1.13
N GLY A 117 -14.35 26.49 0.03
CA GLY A 117 -13.55 25.88 -1.03
C GLY A 117 -12.17 25.45 -0.54
N GLN A 118 -11.47 26.26 0.26
CA GLN A 118 -10.20 25.91 0.88
C GLN A 118 -10.32 24.67 1.77
N ALA A 119 -11.37 24.58 2.59
CA ALA A 119 -11.61 23.42 3.44
C ALA A 119 -11.82 22.13 2.61
N ILE A 120 -12.58 22.20 1.52
CA ILE A 120 -12.81 21.08 0.59
C ILE A 120 -11.51 20.71 -0.14
N LEU A 121 -10.80 21.70 -0.68
CA LEU A 121 -9.53 21.50 -1.37
C LEU A 121 -8.46 20.93 -0.43
N GLY A 122 -8.48 21.26 0.87
CA GLY A 122 -7.60 20.66 1.86
C GLY A 122 -7.71 19.13 1.96
N LEU A 123 -8.86 18.55 1.61
CA LEU A 123 -9.05 17.10 1.55
C LEU A 123 -8.17 16.44 0.47
N HIS A 124 -7.72 17.20 -0.53
CA HIS A 124 -6.73 16.76 -1.52
C HIS A 124 -5.46 16.23 -0.84
N ALA A 125 -4.90 16.99 0.10
CA ALA A 125 -3.67 16.60 0.79
C ALA A 125 -3.87 15.31 1.61
N VAL A 126 -5.01 15.20 2.30
CA VAL A 126 -5.36 13.99 3.06
C VAL A 126 -5.52 12.78 2.15
N ASN A 127 -6.21 12.93 1.02
CA ASN A 127 -6.34 11.86 0.03
C ASN A 127 -4.99 11.46 -0.58
N GLY A 128 -4.10 12.43 -0.82
CA GLY A 128 -2.72 12.18 -1.22
C GLY A 128 -1.98 11.27 -0.22
N LEU A 129 -2.15 11.47 1.08
CA LEU A 129 -1.56 10.62 2.11
C LEU A 129 -2.16 9.20 2.09
N VAL A 130 -3.45 9.06 1.80
CA VAL A 130 -4.09 7.75 1.60
C VAL A 130 -3.48 7.06 0.38
N ILE A 131 -3.30 7.75 -0.74
CA ILE A 131 -2.63 7.21 -1.94
C ILE A 131 -1.21 6.74 -1.62
N LEU A 132 -0.44 7.54 -0.87
CA LEU A 132 0.90 7.17 -0.42
C LEU A 132 0.88 5.87 0.38
N TRP A 133 0.00 5.77 1.38
CA TRP A 133 -0.17 4.56 2.18
C TRP A 133 -0.53 3.34 1.31
N VAL A 134 -1.49 3.49 0.39
CA VAL A 134 -1.87 2.43 -0.56
C VAL A 134 -0.65 1.96 -1.37
N CYS A 135 0.16 2.89 -1.87
CA CYS A 135 1.36 2.57 -2.66
C CYS A 135 2.41 1.81 -1.83
N ILE A 136 2.62 2.19 -0.56
CA ILE A 136 3.51 1.45 0.36
C ILE A 136 3.01 0.01 0.54
N VAL A 137 1.70 -0.18 0.76
CA VAL A 137 1.10 -1.51 0.91
C VAL A 137 1.22 -2.31 -0.40
N LEU A 138 1.04 -1.67 -1.55
CA LEU A 138 1.21 -2.31 -2.87
C LEU A 138 2.63 -2.82 -3.07
N VAL A 139 3.66 -2.02 -2.77
CA VAL A 139 5.07 -2.46 -2.87
C VAL A 139 5.32 -3.70 -2.02
N ARG A 140 4.83 -3.72 -0.78
CA ARG A 140 4.97 -4.89 0.12
C ARG A 140 4.29 -6.13 -0.45
N ARG A 141 3.04 -6.00 -0.92
CA ARG A 141 2.27 -7.12 -1.47
C ARG A 141 2.82 -7.61 -2.81
N ALA A 142 3.30 -6.71 -3.66
CA ALA A 142 3.88 -7.06 -4.95
C ALA A 142 5.21 -7.81 -4.80
N ARG A 143 6.06 -7.40 -3.85
CA ARG A 143 7.28 -8.13 -3.50
C ARG A 143 6.98 -9.53 -2.98
N ALA A 144 6.05 -9.65 -2.04
CA ALA A 144 5.61 -10.95 -1.53
C ALA A 144 5.06 -11.86 -2.65
N HIS A 145 4.31 -11.31 -3.61
CA HIS A 145 3.83 -12.06 -4.77
C HIS A 145 4.96 -12.50 -5.70
N ALA A 146 5.99 -11.68 -5.89
CA ALA A 146 7.16 -12.03 -6.67
C ALA A 146 7.99 -13.15 -6.00
N GLU A 147 8.17 -13.07 -4.69
CA GLU A 147 8.88 -14.06 -3.87
C GLU A 147 8.13 -15.39 -3.78
N ALA A 148 6.80 -15.37 -3.68
CA ALA A 148 5.99 -16.61 -3.70
C ALA A 148 6.17 -17.42 -4.99
N GLY A 149 6.57 -16.76 -6.09
CA GLY A 149 6.92 -17.43 -7.33
C GLY A 149 8.25 -18.20 -7.32
N LEU A 150 9.04 -18.05 -6.27
CA LEU A 150 10.33 -18.71 -6.07
C LEU A 150 10.25 -19.97 -5.20
N ALA A 151 9.16 -20.11 -4.43
CA ALA A 151 8.98 -21.26 -3.56
C ALA A 151 8.92 -22.53 -4.42
N PRO A 152 9.80 -23.52 -4.20
CA PRO A 152 9.69 -24.81 -4.87
C PRO A 152 8.30 -25.38 -4.57
N ALA A 153 7.61 -25.87 -5.60
CA ALA A 153 6.36 -26.60 -5.41
C ALA A 153 6.65 -27.70 -4.40
N SER A 154 6.17 -27.54 -3.16
CA SER A 154 6.32 -28.53 -2.12
C SER A 154 5.89 -29.85 -2.75
N SER A 155 6.82 -30.79 -2.89
CA SER A 155 6.51 -32.13 -3.37
C SER A 155 5.35 -32.61 -2.51
N ALA A 156 4.19 -32.78 -3.13
CA ALA A 156 3.08 -33.45 -2.52
C ALA A 156 3.63 -34.80 -2.05
N ALA A 157 3.79 -34.97 -0.74
CA ALA A 157 4.21 -36.22 -0.17
C ALA A 157 3.20 -37.28 -0.62
N PRO A 158 3.63 -38.37 -1.28
CA PRO A 158 2.71 -39.42 -1.67
C PRO A 158 2.14 -40.08 -0.41
N GLY A 159 0.82 -39.96 -0.26
CA GLY A 159 -0.08 -40.82 0.51
C GLY A 159 0.42 -41.36 1.84
N THR A 160 0.07 -40.69 2.94
CA THR A 160 -0.28 -41.43 4.16
C THR A 160 -1.71 -41.93 4.00
N SER A 161 -1.84 -43.09 3.36
CA SER A 161 -3.03 -43.94 3.38
C SER A 161 -3.50 -44.13 4.82
N GLY A 162 -4.81 -44.17 4.99
CA GLY A 162 -5.49 -44.03 6.26
C GLY A 162 -5.00 -44.97 7.37
N VAL A 163 -4.79 -44.38 8.54
CA VAL A 163 -5.14 -45.01 9.80
C VAL A 163 -6.23 -44.13 10.40
N SER A 164 -7.47 -44.56 10.20
CA SER A 164 -8.62 -44.05 10.94
C SER A 164 -8.46 -44.46 12.39
N VAL A 165 -7.78 -43.63 13.19
CA VAL A 165 -7.91 -43.69 14.64
C VAL A 165 -9.25 -43.04 14.94
N GLU A 166 -10.26 -43.86 15.25
CA GLU A 166 -11.51 -43.34 15.79
C GLU A 166 -11.21 -42.56 17.08
N PRO A 167 -11.78 -41.37 17.28
CA PRO A 167 -11.70 -40.68 18.55
C PRO A 167 -12.54 -41.44 19.57
N SER A 168 -11.88 -42.15 20.50
CA SER A 168 -12.54 -42.64 21.71
C SER A 168 -12.88 -41.44 22.59
N TRP A 169 -14.09 -40.90 22.39
CA TRP A 169 -14.68 -39.92 23.28
C TRP A 169 -15.04 -40.61 24.60
N ASP A 170 -14.09 -40.67 25.54
CA ASP A 170 -14.46 -40.80 26.95
C ASP A 170 -14.76 -39.38 27.47
N GLY A 171 -15.89 -39.21 28.13
CA GLY A 171 -16.39 -37.90 28.55
C GLY A 171 -15.62 -37.25 29.71
N SER A 172 -14.32 -37.50 29.88
CA SER A 172 -13.55 -37.07 31.04
C SER A 172 -12.86 -35.69 30.91
N GLU A 173 -12.78 -35.11 29.70
CA GLU A 173 -12.01 -33.86 29.50
C GLU A 173 -12.80 -32.54 29.70
N ALA A 174 -14.07 -32.59 30.11
CA ALA A 174 -14.90 -31.40 30.33
C ALA A 174 -14.50 -30.51 31.54
N SER A 175 -13.34 -30.75 32.17
CA SER A 175 -12.93 -30.06 33.40
C SER A 175 -11.56 -29.37 33.34
N ARG A 176 -10.86 -29.33 32.20
CA ARG A 176 -9.63 -28.52 32.09
C ARG A 176 -9.97 -27.04 31.95
N VAL A 177 -10.20 -26.40 33.10
CA VAL A 177 -10.15 -24.95 33.27
C VAL A 177 -8.75 -24.48 32.87
N VAL A 178 -8.63 -23.89 31.69
CA VAL A 178 -7.42 -23.20 31.24
C VAL A 178 -7.29 -21.92 32.08
N PRO A 179 -6.21 -21.76 32.88
CA PRO A 179 -5.99 -20.52 33.61
C PRO A 179 -5.76 -19.37 32.63
N LEU A 180 -6.52 -18.29 32.78
CA LEU A 180 -6.29 -17.06 32.03
C LEU A 180 -4.91 -16.49 32.43
N PRO A 181 -4.10 -16.01 31.47
CA PRO A 181 -2.82 -15.40 31.77
C PRO A 181 -3.02 -14.15 32.64
N GLU A 182 -2.23 -14.12 33.72
CA GLU A 182 -2.14 -13.04 34.69
C GLU A 182 -1.86 -11.71 33.98
N ARG A 183 -2.77 -10.75 34.13
CA ARG A 183 -2.62 -9.40 33.59
C ARG A 183 -1.37 -8.78 34.20
N ALA A 184 -0.33 -8.59 33.39
CA ALA A 184 0.81 -7.76 33.73
C ALA A 184 0.29 -6.38 34.17
N GLN A 185 0.51 -6.06 35.45
CA GLN A 185 0.25 -4.72 35.97
C GLN A 185 1.23 -3.76 35.31
N VAL A 186 0.70 -2.94 34.39
CA VAL A 186 1.44 -1.81 33.83
C VAL A 186 1.53 -0.75 34.92
N SER A 187 2.73 -0.63 35.52
CA SER A 187 3.08 0.42 36.46
C SER A 187 2.95 1.78 35.75
N ALA A 188 2.13 2.67 36.30
CA ALA A 188 1.95 4.02 35.81
C ALA A 188 3.12 4.91 36.30
N ASP A 189 4.30 4.75 35.72
CA ASP A 189 5.36 5.75 35.82
C ASP A 189 5.16 6.79 34.71
N SER A 190 4.58 7.93 35.10
CA SER A 190 4.45 9.10 34.22
C SER A 190 5.83 9.77 34.08
N PRO A 191 6.34 10.01 32.86
CA PRO A 191 7.57 10.78 32.69
C PRO A 191 7.35 12.24 33.12
N GLN A 192 8.11 12.68 34.12
CA GLN A 192 8.25 14.11 34.47
C GLN A 192 9.13 14.79 33.41
N PHE A 193 8.56 15.75 32.69
CA PHE A 193 9.31 16.65 31.82
C PHE A 193 9.86 17.85 32.62
N PRO A 194 11.11 18.28 32.38
CA PRO A 194 11.67 19.49 32.97
C PRO A 194 10.91 20.77 32.52
N PRO A 195 10.74 21.76 33.40
CA PRO A 195 9.93 22.96 33.14
C PRO A 195 10.56 23.99 32.19
N ASP A 196 11.71 23.72 31.58
CA ASP A 196 12.60 24.71 30.97
C ASP A 196 12.85 24.52 29.46
N GLN A 197 11.98 23.80 28.76
CA GLN A 197 11.97 23.78 27.28
C GLN A 197 10.65 24.31 26.70
N ARG A 198 10.55 25.63 26.58
CA ARG A 198 9.65 26.33 25.65
C ARG A 198 10.39 27.45 24.96
#